data_AF-A0A964M0X4-F1
#
_entry.id   AF-A0A964M0X4-F1
#
_cell.length_a   1.000
_cell.length_b   1.000
_cell.length_c   1.000
_cell.angle_alpha   90.00
_cell.angle_beta   90.00
_cell.angle_gamma   90.00
#
_symmetry.space_group_name_H-M   'P 1'
#
loop_
_entity.id
_entity.type
_entity.pdbx_description
1 polymer ?
#
loop_
_entity_poly.entity_id
_entity_poly.type
_entity_poly.pdbx_seq_one_letter_code
_entity_poly.pdbx_strand_id
1 'polypeptide(L)'
;MDLQILLGKLFANAGSVGLTGTFQFIFDATHACWFEAGGRGGSGRHAAPDVTIEVATPDFMGIMGGQANVEELFATGRLKIDGNLGLATLLPQAIDMALNGASAPRVEANRRYPPRPRLSDALSASQPPLLSVERRAHSSLSVEAFRERYMLHGIPVVISDALQDWPLFTIGRQASLELFANLQGITRHGDYVKKTFSTERDFRSTSMAEFIASLDAPAPPSRHGQPPAYMGNNILPAQLLEHIRYPRYFNAAQFIPPRIWIGPKGTLTPLHRDDSDNLFAQVWGEKSFILAAPHHRDALGCWATSPDGGLEGCDVDPKAPDPQRFPGCQAVHFMEVVLQAGDLLFLPEGWFHQVESRSTSLSVNFWVDSGRGWRNSPLPGMTGQHAPV
;
A
#
# COMPACT_ATOMS: atom_id res chain seq x y z
N MET A 1 -13.49 -30.99 1.36
CA MET A 1 -12.88 -30.58 2.64
C MET A 1 -13.90 -29.73 3.36
N ASP A 2 -14.18 -29.99 4.63
CA ASP A 2 -15.21 -29.26 5.37
C ASP A 2 -14.76 -27.81 5.64
N LEU A 3 -15.54 -26.83 5.18
CA LEU A 3 -15.27 -25.39 5.31
C LEU A 3 -15.05 -24.98 6.76
N GLN A 4 -15.76 -25.62 7.70
CA GLN A 4 -15.64 -25.33 9.12
C GLN A 4 -14.30 -25.80 9.69
N ILE A 5 -13.76 -26.92 9.20
CA ILE A 5 -12.45 -27.40 9.63
C ILE A 5 -11.35 -26.45 9.17
N LEU A 6 -11.45 -25.94 7.94
CA LEU A 6 -10.51 -24.96 7.39
C LEU A 6 -10.53 -23.66 8.19
N LEU A 7 -11.73 -23.10 8.42
CA LEU A 7 -11.89 -21.88 9.20
C LEU A 7 -11.49 -22.07 10.67
N GLY A 8 -11.79 -23.21 11.28
CA GLY A 8 -11.36 -23.53 12.64
C GLY A 8 -9.83 -23.49 12.78
N LYS A 9 -9.10 -24.03 11.81
CA LYS A 9 -7.63 -23.95 11.78
C LYS A 9 -7.12 -22.52 11.60
N LEU A 10 -7.75 -21.75 10.71
CA LEU A 10 -7.41 -20.36 10.47
C LEU A 10 -7.57 -19.52 11.76
N PHE A 11 -8.72 -19.65 12.42
CA PHE A 11 -9.08 -18.85 13.60
C PHE A 11 -8.45 -19.32 14.92
N ALA A 12 -7.94 -20.54 14.98
CA ALA A 12 -7.12 -21.01 16.11
C ALA A 12 -5.81 -20.18 16.25
N ASN A 13 -5.24 -19.73 15.14
CA ASN A 13 -4.01 -18.94 15.12
C ASN A 13 -4.22 -17.45 14.81
N ALA A 14 -5.45 -17.02 14.53
CA ALA A 14 -5.76 -15.65 14.12
C ALA A 14 -5.25 -14.57 15.11
N GLY A 15 -5.20 -14.86 16.40
CA GLY A 15 -4.70 -13.92 17.41
C GLY A 15 -3.23 -13.50 17.23
N SER A 16 -2.39 -14.27 16.53
CA SER A 16 -0.99 -13.89 16.29
C SER A 16 -0.83 -12.77 15.26
N VAL A 17 -1.79 -12.60 14.35
CA VAL A 17 -1.83 -11.51 13.35
C VAL A 17 -2.73 -10.34 13.79
N GLY A 18 -3.11 -10.30 15.06
CA GLY A 18 -3.93 -9.22 15.62
C GLY A 18 -5.41 -9.27 15.25
N LEU A 19 -5.88 -10.35 14.64
CA LEU A 19 -7.32 -10.58 14.46
C LEU A 19 -7.99 -10.73 15.83
N THR A 20 -9.08 -10.00 16.01
CA THR A 20 -9.92 -9.98 17.21
C THR A 20 -11.39 -9.99 16.80
N GLY A 21 -12.30 -10.29 17.73
CA GLY A 21 -13.73 -10.29 17.46
C GLY A 21 -14.26 -11.55 16.77
N THR A 22 -15.49 -11.46 16.28
CA THR A 22 -16.28 -12.55 15.70
C THR A 22 -16.47 -12.35 14.20
N PHE A 23 -16.02 -13.32 13.43
CA PHE A 23 -16.16 -13.36 11.98
C PHE A 23 -17.25 -14.34 11.58
N GLN A 24 -18.20 -13.89 10.78
CA GLN A 24 -19.23 -14.71 10.17
C GLN A 24 -18.94 -14.87 8.67
N PHE A 25 -19.06 -16.10 8.18
CA PHE A 25 -18.94 -16.44 6.76
C PHE A 25 -20.29 -16.96 6.26
N ILE A 26 -20.79 -16.37 5.17
CA ILE A 26 -22.02 -16.77 4.49
C ILE A 26 -21.63 -17.24 3.09
N PHE A 27 -21.86 -18.52 2.81
CA PHE A 27 -21.51 -19.13 1.53
C PHE A 27 -22.67 -19.18 0.54
N ASP A 28 -23.87 -19.39 1.09
CA ASP A 28 -25.15 -19.33 0.37
C ASP A 28 -26.31 -19.12 1.37
N ALA A 29 -27.55 -19.23 0.89
CA ALA A 29 -28.75 -19.02 1.71
C ALA A 29 -28.87 -20.00 2.90
N THR A 30 -28.25 -21.17 2.83
CA THR A 30 -28.37 -22.28 3.79
C THR A 30 -27.06 -22.58 4.54
N HIS A 31 -25.92 -22.18 3.99
CA HIS A 31 -24.60 -22.43 4.58
C HIS A 31 -24.00 -21.14 5.11
N ALA A 32 -23.93 -21.05 6.44
CA ALA A 32 -23.19 -20.04 7.16
C ALA A 32 -22.45 -20.67 8.36
N CYS A 33 -21.38 -20.03 8.79
CA CYS A 33 -20.67 -20.38 10.02
C CYS A 33 -20.00 -19.13 10.59
N TRP A 34 -19.59 -19.21 11.85
CA TRP A 34 -18.90 -18.11 12.52
C TRP A 34 -17.76 -18.62 13.39
N PHE A 35 -16.75 -17.76 13.57
CA PHE A 35 -15.56 -18.05 14.36
C PHE A 35 -15.12 -16.80 15.13
N GLU A 36 -14.80 -16.98 16.41
CA GLU A 36 -14.18 -15.97 17.28
C GLU A 36 -12.65 -16.08 17.15
N ALA A 37 -11.96 -14.94 17.24
CA ALA A 37 -10.51 -14.92 17.42
C ALA A 37 -10.15 -15.67 18.72
N GLY A 38 -9.52 -16.83 18.59
CA GLY A 38 -9.33 -17.78 19.70
C GLY A 38 -9.82 -19.20 19.38
N GLY A 39 -10.47 -19.40 18.22
CA GLY A 39 -10.75 -20.72 17.65
C GLY A 39 -12.10 -21.32 18.02
N ARG A 40 -12.93 -20.64 18.83
CA ARG A 40 -14.33 -21.01 19.04
C ARG A 40 -15.12 -20.72 17.76
N GLY A 41 -16.01 -21.61 17.37
CA GLY A 41 -16.89 -21.38 16.24
C GLY A 41 -18.13 -22.26 16.25
N GLY A 42 -19.03 -22.03 15.29
CA GLY A 42 -20.27 -22.77 15.16
C GLY A 42 -20.91 -22.65 13.78
N SER A 43 -21.84 -23.56 13.50
CA SER A 43 -22.70 -23.52 12.31
C SER A 43 -23.78 -22.45 12.43
N GLY A 44 -24.23 -21.92 11.30
CA GLY A 44 -25.29 -20.93 11.21
C GLY A 44 -24.80 -19.49 11.35
N ARG A 45 -25.75 -18.58 11.58
CA ARG A 45 -25.47 -17.14 11.72
C ARG A 45 -25.30 -16.77 13.20
N HIS A 46 -24.29 -15.94 13.48
CA HIS A 46 -24.09 -15.33 14.78
C HIS A 46 -25.07 -14.17 14.98
N ALA A 47 -25.52 -13.92 16.21
CA ALA A 47 -26.50 -12.87 16.49
C ALA A 47 -25.93 -11.45 16.32
N ALA A 48 -24.64 -11.28 16.60
CA ALA A 48 -23.93 -10.00 16.51
C ALA A 48 -22.47 -10.24 16.08
N PRO A 49 -22.20 -10.54 14.80
CA PRO A 49 -20.83 -10.65 14.32
C PRO A 49 -20.18 -9.26 14.18
N ASP A 50 -18.88 -9.17 14.44
CA ASP A 50 -18.11 -7.94 14.19
C ASP A 50 -17.83 -7.74 12.70
N VAL A 51 -17.67 -8.85 11.97
CA VAL A 51 -17.42 -8.89 10.53
C VAL A 51 -18.28 -9.98 9.89
N THR A 52 -18.98 -9.66 8.82
CA THR A 52 -19.66 -10.65 7.97
C THR A 52 -19.03 -10.66 6.59
N ILE A 53 -18.61 -11.84 6.13
CA ILE A 53 -18.04 -12.08 4.81
C ILE A 53 -19.01 -12.96 4.02
N GLU A 54 -19.55 -12.41 2.95
CA GLU A 54 -20.35 -13.19 1.99
C GLU A 54 -19.48 -13.54 0.79
N VAL A 55 -19.32 -14.83 0.50
CA VAL A 55 -18.46 -15.32 -0.59
C VAL A 55 -18.90 -16.70 -1.03
N ALA A 56 -18.98 -16.95 -2.34
CA ALA A 56 -19.37 -18.26 -2.84
C ALA A 56 -18.36 -19.34 -2.44
N THR A 57 -18.83 -20.57 -2.15
CA THR A 57 -17.96 -21.70 -1.76
C THR A 57 -16.76 -21.92 -2.70
N PRO A 58 -16.90 -21.91 -4.05
CA PRO A 58 -15.76 -22.09 -4.94
C PRO A 58 -14.70 -20.99 -4.79
N ASP A 59 -15.13 -19.74 -4.56
CA ASP A 59 -14.24 -18.59 -4.41
C ASP A 59 -13.49 -18.68 -3.08
N PHE A 60 -14.18 -19.05 -2.00
CA PHE A 60 -13.56 -19.28 -0.71
C PHE A 60 -12.54 -20.42 -0.76
N MET A 61 -12.88 -21.52 -1.43
CA MET A 61 -11.92 -22.63 -1.63
C MET A 61 -10.71 -22.19 -2.47
N GLY A 62 -10.92 -21.32 -3.47
CA GLY A 62 -9.83 -20.70 -4.23
C GLY A 62 -8.93 -19.83 -3.36
N ILE A 63 -9.49 -19.04 -2.42
CA ILE A 63 -8.72 -18.25 -1.46
C ILE A 63 -7.86 -19.18 -0.58
N MET A 64 -8.48 -20.20 0.02
CA MET A 64 -7.79 -21.18 0.86
C MET A 64 -6.81 -22.07 0.08
N GLY A 65 -6.89 -22.10 -1.24
CA GLY A 65 -5.94 -22.77 -2.12
C GLY A 65 -4.83 -21.87 -2.66
N GLY A 66 -4.83 -20.57 -2.33
CA GLY A 66 -3.91 -19.58 -2.90
C GLY A 66 -4.16 -19.26 -4.39
N GLN A 67 -5.31 -19.67 -4.93
CA GLN A 67 -5.69 -19.52 -6.34
C GLN A 67 -6.56 -18.28 -6.59
N ALA A 68 -7.12 -17.69 -5.53
CA ALA A 68 -7.93 -16.47 -5.61
C ALA A 68 -7.43 -15.44 -4.59
N ASN A 69 -7.48 -14.16 -4.97
CA ASN A 69 -7.07 -13.04 -4.12
C ASN A 69 -8.30 -12.40 -3.47
N VAL A 70 -8.26 -12.21 -2.14
CA VAL A 70 -9.36 -11.65 -1.36
C VAL A 70 -9.71 -10.23 -1.79
N GLU A 71 -8.70 -9.37 -2.02
CA GLU A 71 -8.90 -7.98 -2.42
C GLU A 71 -9.51 -7.90 -3.83
N GLU A 72 -9.12 -8.80 -4.74
CA GLU A 72 -9.69 -8.87 -6.10
C GLU A 72 -11.15 -9.32 -6.09
N LEU A 73 -11.48 -10.35 -5.30
CA LEU A 73 -12.86 -10.80 -5.14
C LEU A 73 -13.73 -9.71 -4.50
N PHE A 74 -13.17 -8.95 -3.56
CA PHE A 74 -13.83 -7.78 -3.01
C PHE A 74 -14.04 -6.69 -4.05
N ALA A 75 -13.01 -6.31 -4.79
CA ALA A 75 -13.06 -5.26 -5.80
C ALA A 75 -14.05 -5.57 -6.93
N THR A 76 -14.27 -6.84 -7.26
CA THR A 76 -15.24 -7.30 -8.26
C THR A 76 -16.64 -7.61 -7.68
N GLY A 77 -16.85 -7.40 -6.38
CA GLY A 77 -18.13 -7.65 -5.70
C GLY A 77 -18.48 -9.13 -5.48
N ARG A 78 -17.57 -10.06 -5.80
CA ARG A 78 -17.72 -11.51 -5.58
C ARG A 78 -17.52 -11.92 -4.12
N LEU A 79 -16.81 -11.08 -3.35
CA LEU A 79 -16.72 -11.14 -1.91
C LEU A 79 -17.27 -9.84 -1.33
N LYS A 80 -18.24 -9.93 -0.42
CA LYS A 80 -18.81 -8.77 0.27
C LYS A 80 -18.38 -8.78 1.73
N ILE A 81 -18.11 -7.61 2.26
CA ILE A 81 -17.74 -7.42 3.66
C ILE A 81 -18.73 -6.43 4.26
N ASP A 82 -19.36 -6.84 5.36
CA ASP A 82 -20.17 -5.99 6.23
C ASP A 82 -19.57 -5.97 7.65
N GLY A 83 -19.83 -4.89 8.39
CA GLY A 83 -19.26 -4.64 9.72
C GLY A 83 -17.86 -3.99 9.67
N ASN A 84 -16.95 -4.44 10.53
CA ASN A 84 -15.64 -3.81 10.72
C ASN A 84 -14.66 -4.15 9.59
N LEU A 85 -14.60 -3.30 8.57
CA LEU A 85 -13.70 -3.48 7.43
C LEU A 85 -12.22 -3.44 7.82
N GLY A 86 -11.84 -2.68 8.86
CA GLY A 86 -10.48 -2.65 9.39
C GLY A 86 -10.01 -4.03 9.86
N LEU A 87 -10.84 -4.76 10.61
CA LEU A 87 -10.58 -6.14 11.00
C LEU A 87 -10.58 -7.08 9.79
N ALA A 88 -11.51 -6.90 8.86
CA ALA A 88 -11.58 -7.73 7.65
C ALA A 88 -10.30 -7.62 6.79
N THR A 89 -9.65 -6.46 6.74
CA THR A 89 -8.38 -6.29 6.01
C THR A 89 -7.20 -7.09 6.59
N LEU A 90 -7.33 -7.65 7.79
CA LEU A 90 -6.32 -8.55 8.37
C LEU A 90 -6.48 -10.01 7.93
N LEU A 91 -7.62 -10.36 7.33
CA LEU A 91 -7.90 -11.73 6.89
C LEU A 91 -6.90 -12.28 5.87
N PRO A 92 -6.47 -11.53 4.83
CA PRO A 92 -5.48 -12.04 3.87
C PRO A 92 -4.17 -12.45 4.56
N GLN A 93 -3.70 -11.66 5.54
CA GLN A 93 -2.50 -11.98 6.31
C GLN A 93 -2.67 -13.26 7.14
N ALA A 94 -3.85 -13.46 7.73
CA ALA A 94 -4.17 -14.67 8.48
C ALA A 94 -4.18 -15.91 7.59
N ILE A 95 -4.75 -15.79 6.39
CA ILE A 95 -4.83 -16.87 5.41
C ILE A 95 -3.43 -17.22 4.91
N ASP A 96 -2.62 -16.22 4.54
CA ASP A 96 -1.24 -16.42 4.12
C ASP A 96 -0.41 -17.17 5.18
N MET A 97 -0.55 -16.76 6.46
CA MET A 97 0.09 -17.44 7.58
C MET A 97 -0.35 -18.91 7.72
N ALA A 98 -1.65 -19.18 7.55
CA ALA A 98 -2.19 -20.53 7.64
C ALA A 98 -1.74 -21.43 6.48
N LEU A 99 -1.51 -20.87 5.29
CA LEU A 99 -1.08 -21.61 4.10
C LEU A 99 0.43 -21.84 4.07
N ASN A 100 1.20 -20.81 4.39
CA ASN A 100 2.65 -20.80 4.21
C ASN A 100 3.42 -21.09 5.51
N GLY A 101 2.72 -21.30 6.64
CA GLY A 101 3.33 -21.70 7.91
C GLY A 101 4.26 -20.65 8.52
N ALA A 102 4.20 -19.40 8.05
CA ALA A 102 5.07 -18.33 8.51
C ALA A 102 4.72 -17.97 9.97
N SER A 103 5.59 -18.29 10.93
CA SER A 103 5.49 -17.69 12.27
C SER A 103 5.86 -16.21 12.18
N ALA A 104 4.93 -15.35 11.79
CA ALA A 104 5.14 -13.92 11.96
C ALA A 104 5.22 -13.66 13.47
N PRO A 105 6.27 -12.97 13.97
CA PRO A 105 6.29 -12.57 15.37
C PRO A 105 5.04 -11.75 15.65
N ARG A 106 4.43 -11.98 16.82
CA ARG A 106 3.22 -11.28 17.24
C ARG A 106 3.49 -9.77 17.22
N VAL A 107 2.97 -9.09 16.20
CA VAL A 107 3.05 -7.62 16.12
C VAL A 107 1.95 -7.07 17.00
N GLU A 108 2.33 -6.34 18.05
CA GLU A 108 1.36 -5.65 18.88
C GLU A 108 0.77 -4.48 18.09
N ALA A 109 -0.56 -4.43 18.00
CA ALA A 109 -1.28 -3.36 17.31
C ALA A 109 -0.82 -1.99 17.82
N ASN A 110 -0.52 -1.07 16.89
CA ASN A 110 -0.07 0.29 17.16
C ASN A 110 1.28 0.42 17.91
N ARG A 111 2.00 -0.68 18.18
CA ARG A 111 3.34 -0.60 18.78
C ARG A 111 4.35 -0.11 17.76
N ARG A 112 5.17 0.85 18.18
CA ARG A 112 6.29 1.37 17.41
C ARG A 112 7.57 0.65 17.82
N TYR A 113 8.37 0.26 16.84
CA TYR A 113 9.66 -0.40 17.03
C TYR A 113 10.79 0.51 16.52
N PRO A 114 12.02 0.37 17.06
CA PRO A 114 13.18 1.06 16.49
C PRO A 114 13.36 0.67 15.01
N PRO A 115 13.62 1.62 14.11
CA PRO A 115 13.86 1.31 12.71
C PRO A 115 15.23 0.63 12.56
N ARG A 116 15.39 -0.22 11.55
CA ARG A 116 16.65 -0.95 11.33
C ARG A 116 17.47 -0.30 10.21
N PRO A 117 18.81 -0.38 10.25
CA PRO A 117 19.64 0.02 9.13
C PRO A 117 19.36 -0.77 7.87
N ARG A 118 19.35 -0.07 6.72
CA ARG A 118 19.14 -0.64 5.39
C ARG A 118 20.32 -0.36 4.48
N LEU A 119 20.43 -1.13 3.41
CA LEU A 119 21.43 -0.89 2.36
C LEU A 119 21.26 0.52 1.74
N SER A 120 20.03 0.98 1.57
CA SER A 120 19.69 2.33 1.08
C SER A 120 20.24 3.45 1.98
N ASP A 121 20.34 3.22 3.30
CA ASP A 121 20.96 4.16 4.24
C ASP A 121 22.45 4.34 3.88
N ALA A 122 23.20 3.23 3.79
CA ALA A 122 24.62 3.27 3.45
C ALA A 122 24.87 3.81 2.04
N LEU A 123 24.05 3.39 1.08
CA LEU A 123 24.16 3.77 -0.33
C LEU A 123 23.95 5.27 -0.51
N SER A 124 22.91 5.84 0.10
CA SER A 124 22.65 7.28 0.02
C SER A 124 23.67 8.12 0.79
N ALA A 125 24.22 7.61 1.91
CA ALA A 125 25.27 8.30 2.67
C ALA A 125 26.61 8.36 1.91
N SER A 126 26.90 7.38 1.06
CA SER A 126 28.15 7.34 0.28
C SER A 126 28.17 8.22 -0.97
N GLN A 127 27.04 8.85 -1.30
CA GLN A 127 26.87 9.65 -2.51
C GLN A 127 26.86 11.15 -2.20
N PRO A 128 27.18 12.02 -3.17
CA PRO A 128 26.96 13.45 -3.03
C PRO A 128 25.49 13.75 -2.67
N PRO A 129 25.22 14.77 -1.83
CA PRO A 129 23.86 15.14 -1.48
C PRO A 129 23.02 15.42 -2.73
N LEU A 130 21.87 14.74 -2.85
CA LEU A 130 20.91 15.01 -3.90
C LEU A 130 20.10 16.26 -3.53
N LEU A 131 20.19 17.31 -4.35
CA LEU A 131 19.54 18.60 -4.09
C LEU A 131 18.21 18.76 -4.85
N SER A 132 17.99 17.94 -5.87
CA SER A 132 16.77 17.93 -6.69
C SER A 132 16.61 16.57 -7.38
N VAL A 133 15.38 16.18 -7.68
CA VAL A 133 15.10 14.98 -8.48
C VAL A 133 15.19 15.32 -9.97
N GLU A 134 16.01 14.57 -10.70
CA GLU A 134 16.13 14.71 -12.15
C GLU A 134 14.81 14.34 -12.85
N ARG A 135 14.49 15.05 -13.93
CA ARG A 135 13.37 14.74 -14.82
C ARG A 135 13.88 14.40 -16.21
N ARG A 136 13.44 13.26 -16.76
CA ARG A 136 13.87 12.74 -18.06
C ARG A 136 12.68 12.33 -18.91
N ALA A 137 12.68 12.71 -20.19
CA ALA A 137 11.64 12.24 -21.10
C ALA A 137 11.73 10.73 -21.27
N HIS A 138 10.58 10.04 -21.31
CA HIS A 138 10.50 8.60 -21.53
C HIS A 138 11.28 8.15 -22.78
N SER A 139 11.19 8.93 -23.86
CA SER A 139 11.92 8.72 -25.12
C SER A 139 13.45 8.81 -24.98
N SER A 140 13.96 9.49 -23.95
CA SER A 140 15.39 9.77 -23.73
C SER A 140 16.06 8.87 -22.69
N LEU A 141 15.30 7.97 -22.05
CA LEU A 141 15.79 7.13 -20.95
C LEU A 141 15.66 5.64 -21.31
N SER A 142 16.75 5.04 -21.79
CA SER A 142 16.82 3.60 -22.06
C SER A 142 16.76 2.78 -20.76
N VAL A 143 16.49 1.48 -20.87
CA VAL A 143 16.46 0.57 -19.72
C VAL A 143 17.85 0.44 -19.08
N GLU A 144 18.89 0.41 -19.90
CA GLU A 144 20.30 0.34 -19.47
C GLU A 144 20.69 1.61 -18.72
N ALA A 145 20.40 2.78 -19.29
CA ALA A 145 20.66 4.06 -18.63
C ALA A 145 19.87 4.21 -17.32
N PHE A 146 18.62 3.73 -17.29
CA PHE A 146 17.83 3.68 -16.06
C PHE A 146 18.53 2.83 -14.99
N ARG A 147 18.95 1.63 -15.38
CA ARG A 147 19.57 0.66 -14.49
C ARG A 147 20.88 1.18 -13.90
N GLU A 148 21.77 1.62 -14.78
CA GLU A 148 23.13 2.04 -14.43
C GLU A 148 23.15 3.33 -13.63
N ARG A 149 22.30 4.31 -13.95
CA ARG A 149 22.37 5.65 -13.33
C ARG A 149 21.49 5.81 -12.11
N TYR A 150 20.33 5.16 -12.08
CA TYR A 150 19.32 5.40 -11.05
C TYR A 150 19.10 4.19 -10.16
N MET A 151 18.77 3.05 -10.76
CA MET A 151 18.38 1.85 -10.00
C MET A 151 19.54 1.30 -9.15
N LEU A 152 20.73 1.08 -9.73
CA LEU A 152 21.88 0.55 -8.98
C LEU A 152 22.37 1.49 -7.87
N HIS A 153 22.18 2.80 -8.04
CA HIS A 153 22.60 3.82 -7.09
C HIS A 153 21.49 4.27 -6.13
N GLY A 154 20.27 3.75 -6.28
CA GLY A 154 19.13 4.16 -5.47
C GLY A 154 18.85 5.66 -5.59
N ILE A 155 18.89 6.22 -6.81
CA ILE A 155 18.61 7.64 -7.08
C ILE A 155 17.20 7.77 -7.68
N PRO A 156 16.31 8.62 -7.12
CA PRO A 156 14.99 8.85 -7.68
C PRO A 156 15.07 9.62 -8.99
N VAL A 157 14.11 9.36 -9.89
CA VAL A 157 14.00 10.07 -11.17
C VAL A 157 12.54 10.17 -11.60
N VAL A 158 12.15 11.32 -12.13
CA VAL A 158 10.87 11.49 -12.80
C VAL A 158 11.04 11.22 -14.29
N ILE A 159 10.18 10.37 -14.83
CA ILE A 159 10.14 10.00 -16.24
C ILE A 159 8.89 10.66 -16.83
N SER A 160 9.06 11.72 -17.61
CA SER A 160 7.94 12.45 -18.22
C SER A 160 7.41 11.73 -19.45
N ASP A 161 6.13 11.94 -19.77
CA ASP A 161 5.44 11.37 -20.93
C ASP A 161 5.48 9.83 -20.96
N ALA A 162 5.46 9.21 -19.78
CA ALA A 162 5.66 7.77 -19.61
C ALA A 162 4.39 6.94 -19.83
N LEU A 163 3.21 7.56 -19.87
CA LEU A 163 1.92 6.87 -19.91
C LEU A 163 1.19 7.00 -21.25
N GLN A 164 1.86 7.50 -22.30
CA GLN A 164 1.23 7.80 -23.60
C GLN A 164 0.67 6.56 -24.32
N ASP A 165 1.07 5.35 -23.92
CA ASP A 165 0.58 4.08 -24.43
C ASP A 165 -0.41 3.36 -23.49
N TRP A 166 -0.84 4.03 -22.41
CA TRP A 166 -1.84 3.50 -21.48
C TRP A 166 -3.25 3.89 -21.94
N PRO A 167 -4.16 2.92 -22.22
CA PRO A 167 -5.56 3.23 -22.45
C PRO A 167 -6.20 4.04 -21.31
N LEU A 168 -5.92 3.69 -20.05
CA LEU A 168 -6.46 4.38 -18.87
C LEU A 168 -6.09 5.87 -18.82
N PHE A 169 -4.93 6.22 -19.37
CA PHE A 169 -4.48 7.60 -19.49
C PHE A 169 -5.09 8.30 -20.71
N THR A 170 -5.08 7.64 -21.87
CA THR A 170 -5.38 8.26 -23.17
C THR A 170 -6.87 8.38 -23.48
N ILE A 171 -7.75 7.51 -22.96
CA ILE A 171 -9.21 7.61 -23.18
C ILE A 171 -9.83 8.82 -22.46
N GLY A 172 -9.09 9.46 -21.56
CA GLY A 172 -9.53 10.61 -20.78
C GLY A 172 -10.45 10.25 -19.61
N ARG A 173 -10.56 11.19 -18.66
CA ARG A 173 -11.27 10.98 -17.39
C ARG A 173 -12.72 10.52 -17.58
N GLN A 174 -13.49 11.17 -18.46
CA GLN A 174 -14.92 10.87 -18.59
C GLN A 174 -15.16 9.44 -19.08
N ALA A 175 -14.46 9.00 -20.13
CA ALA A 175 -14.60 7.65 -20.66
C ALA A 175 -14.07 6.60 -19.68
N SER A 176 -13.00 6.92 -18.95
CA SER A 176 -12.44 6.00 -17.97
C SER A 176 -13.38 5.67 -16.80
N LEU A 177 -14.39 6.51 -16.51
CA LEU A 177 -15.40 6.22 -15.47
C LEU A 177 -16.16 4.91 -15.73
N GLU A 178 -16.40 4.59 -17.00
CA GLU A 178 -17.09 3.35 -17.39
C GLU A 178 -16.31 2.10 -16.98
N LEU A 179 -14.97 2.20 -16.96
CA LEU A 179 -14.09 1.12 -16.50
C LEU A 179 -14.25 0.81 -15.00
N PHE A 180 -14.85 1.73 -14.23
CA PHE A 180 -15.09 1.60 -12.80
C PHE A 180 -16.53 1.25 -12.42
N ALA A 181 -17.45 1.15 -13.40
CA ALA A 181 -18.90 1.09 -13.18
C ALA A 181 -19.39 -0.07 -12.29
N ASN A 182 -18.58 -1.13 -12.14
CA ASN A 182 -18.91 -2.31 -11.31
C ASN A 182 -17.82 -2.66 -10.30
N LEU A 183 -16.89 -1.73 -10.03
CA LEU A 183 -15.80 -1.98 -9.09
C LEU A 183 -16.10 -1.41 -7.71
N GLN A 184 -15.63 -2.12 -6.70
CA GLN A 184 -15.61 -1.70 -5.31
C GLN A 184 -14.18 -1.34 -4.91
N GLY A 185 -14.07 -0.38 -3.99
CA GLY A 185 -12.82 -0.02 -3.34
C GLY A 185 -13.03 0.30 -1.87
N ILE A 186 -11.93 0.38 -1.15
CA ILE A 186 -11.88 0.76 0.26
C ILE A 186 -11.49 2.24 0.33
N THR A 187 -12.36 3.05 0.92
CA THR A 187 -12.11 4.46 1.21
C THR A 187 -11.73 4.65 2.67
N ARG A 188 -10.77 5.55 2.92
CA ARG A 188 -10.32 5.98 4.25
C ARG A 188 -11.04 7.25 4.64
N HIS A 189 -11.54 7.32 5.87
CA HIS A 189 -12.27 8.47 6.42
C HIS A 189 -11.66 8.95 7.74
N GLY A 190 -12.04 10.16 8.17
CA GLY A 190 -11.57 10.75 9.42
C GLY A 190 -10.09 11.14 9.39
N ASP A 191 -9.44 11.19 10.57
CA ASP A 191 -8.02 11.56 10.71
C ASP A 191 -7.09 10.39 10.33
N TYR A 192 -7.21 9.91 9.09
CA TYR A 192 -6.36 8.83 8.59
C TYR A 192 -4.89 9.24 8.47
N VAL A 193 -4.56 10.53 8.53
CA VAL A 193 -3.17 11.01 8.52
C VAL A 193 -2.50 10.62 9.84
N LYS A 194 -3.08 10.97 10.99
CA LYS A 194 -2.53 10.55 12.29
C LYS A 194 -2.68 9.04 12.53
N LYS A 195 -3.69 8.44 11.90
CA LYS A 195 -4.00 7.00 12.03
C LYS A 195 -3.46 6.16 10.87
N THR A 196 -2.55 6.67 10.04
CA THR A 196 -2.08 5.98 8.82
C THR A 196 -1.55 4.57 9.12
N PHE A 197 -0.84 4.44 10.23
CA PHE A 197 -0.25 3.19 10.72
C PHE A 197 -0.98 2.61 11.94
N SER A 198 -2.19 3.09 12.21
CA SER A 198 -2.99 2.61 13.33
C SER A 198 -3.93 1.48 12.91
N THR A 199 -4.36 0.66 13.86
CA THR A 199 -5.47 -0.29 13.67
C THR A 199 -6.85 0.38 13.73
N GLU A 200 -6.95 1.62 14.25
CA GLU A 200 -8.22 2.36 14.37
C GLU A 200 -8.60 3.13 13.09
N ARG A 201 -8.55 2.47 11.93
CA ARG A 201 -8.84 3.11 10.64
C ARG A 201 -10.34 3.02 10.33
N ASP A 202 -10.94 4.16 9.98
CA ASP A 202 -12.30 4.20 9.44
C ASP A 202 -12.24 3.88 7.94
N PHE A 203 -12.39 2.59 7.64
CA PHE A 203 -12.46 2.06 6.29
C PHE A 203 -13.90 1.77 5.90
N ARG A 204 -14.29 2.16 4.69
CA ARG A 204 -15.63 1.90 4.16
C ARG A 204 -15.53 1.28 2.77
N SER A 205 -16.41 0.31 2.51
CA SER A 205 -16.65 -0.19 1.16
C SER A 205 -17.36 0.89 0.34
N THR A 206 -16.94 1.11 -0.89
CA THR A 206 -17.49 2.17 -1.74
C THR A 206 -17.37 1.77 -3.21
N SER A 207 -18.42 2.02 -4.00
CA SER A 207 -18.33 1.93 -5.46
C SER A 207 -17.27 2.90 -5.98
N MET A 208 -16.33 2.40 -6.79
CA MET A 208 -15.28 3.24 -7.37
C MET A 208 -15.88 4.33 -8.27
N ALA A 209 -16.91 4.01 -9.06
CA ALA A 209 -17.58 4.97 -9.93
C ALA A 209 -18.28 6.08 -9.12
N GLU A 210 -19.02 5.73 -8.07
CA GLU A 210 -19.69 6.71 -7.20
C GLU A 210 -18.66 7.60 -6.47
N PHE A 211 -17.58 6.98 -5.99
CA PHE A 211 -16.52 7.74 -5.32
C PHE A 211 -15.87 8.72 -6.29
N ILE A 212 -15.51 8.31 -7.51
CA ILE A 212 -14.93 9.21 -8.51
C ILE A 212 -15.90 10.34 -8.88
N ALA A 213 -17.19 10.03 -9.07
CA ALA A 213 -18.21 11.03 -9.36
C ALA A 213 -18.34 12.06 -8.22
N SER A 214 -18.19 11.62 -6.96
CA SER A 214 -18.21 12.53 -5.81
C SER A 214 -17.06 13.55 -5.79
N LEU A 215 -15.96 13.28 -6.50
CA LEU A 215 -14.78 14.17 -6.54
C LEU A 215 -15.01 15.44 -7.35
N ASP A 216 -16.04 15.47 -8.21
CA ASP A 216 -16.41 16.65 -9.01
C ASP A 216 -17.26 17.65 -8.22
N ALA A 217 -17.86 17.19 -7.10
CA ALA A 217 -18.62 18.00 -6.17
C ALA A 217 -18.17 17.71 -4.73
N PRO A 218 -16.92 18.07 -4.38
CA PRO A 218 -16.36 17.71 -3.08
C PRO A 218 -17.20 18.30 -1.95
N ALA A 219 -17.46 17.49 -0.93
CA ALA A 219 -18.12 17.95 0.28
C ALA A 219 -17.36 19.14 0.88
N PRO A 220 -18.05 20.09 1.52
CA PRO A 220 -17.38 21.21 2.18
C PRO A 220 -16.34 20.69 3.18
N PRO A 221 -15.24 21.44 3.39
CA PRO A 221 -14.18 21.03 4.30
C PRO A 221 -14.73 20.64 5.67
N SER A 222 -14.19 19.55 6.22
CA SER A 222 -14.52 19.12 7.58
C SER A 222 -14.34 20.29 8.57
N ARG A 223 -15.32 20.51 9.45
CA ARG A 223 -15.27 21.53 10.51
C ARG A 223 -14.07 21.37 11.45
N HIS A 224 -13.45 20.19 11.47
CA HIS A 224 -12.34 19.84 12.36
C HIS A 224 -11.00 19.67 11.63
N GLY A 225 -10.89 20.13 10.38
CA GLY A 225 -9.65 20.02 9.61
C GLY A 225 -9.30 18.57 9.25
N GLN A 226 -10.27 17.65 9.25
CA GLN A 226 -10.04 16.28 8.81
C GLN A 226 -9.81 16.25 7.29
N PRO A 227 -8.90 15.39 6.83
CA PRO A 227 -8.67 15.22 5.41
C PRO A 227 -9.91 14.61 4.72
N PRO A 228 -10.10 14.88 3.41
CA PRO A 228 -11.22 14.34 2.66
C PRO A 228 -11.08 12.82 2.46
N ALA A 229 -12.18 12.12 2.20
CA ALA A 229 -12.16 10.69 1.98
C ALA A 229 -11.15 10.30 0.87
N TYR A 230 -10.43 9.20 1.09
CA TYR A 230 -9.31 8.79 0.23
C TYR A 230 -9.34 7.30 -0.09
N MET A 231 -9.42 6.93 -1.37
CA MET A 231 -9.28 5.54 -1.82
C MET A 231 -7.81 5.25 -2.08
N GLY A 232 -7.04 5.03 -1.01
CA GLY A 232 -5.60 4.81 -1.06
C GLY A 232 -5.19 3.36 -0.81
N ASN A 233 -4.25 2.85 -1.59
CA ASN A 233 -3.66 1.51 -1.51
C ASN A 233 -4.65 0.37 -1.77
N ASN A 234 -5.52 0.53 -2.75
CA ASN A 234 -6.38 -0.57 -3.21
C ASN A 234 -5.63 -1.41 -4.25
N ILE A 235 -5.83 -2.72 -4.30
CA ILE A 235 -5.38 -3.52 -5.46
C ILE A 235 -5.97 -2.90 -6.74
N LEU A 236 -5.17 -2.82 -7.80
CA LEU A 236 -5.69 -2.47 -9.12
C LEU A 236 -6.47 -3.68 -9.65
N PRO A 237 -7.80 -3.57 -9.85
CA PRO A 237 -8.61 -4.73 -10.23
C PRO A 237 -8.16 -5.31 -11.58
N ALA A 238 -8.32 -6.62 -11.76
CA ALA A 238 -7.79 -7.34 -12.92
C ALA A 238 -8.30 -6.77 -14.25
N GLN A 239 -9.55 -6.31 -14.29
CA GLN A 239 -10.15 -5.66 -15.47
C GLN A 239 -9.45 -4.35 -15.87
N LEU A 240 -8.73 -3.69 -14.96
CA LEU A 240 -7.99 -2.46 -15.27
C LEU A 240 -6.57 -2.76 -15.78
N LEU A 241 -6.07 -4.00 -15.64
CA LEU A 241 -4.72 -4.36 -16.06
C LEU A 241 -4.52 -4.21 -17.57
N GLU A 242 -5.54 -4.47 -18.38
CA GLU A 242 -5.46 -4.29 -19.84
C GLU A 242 -5.35 -2.81 -20.26
N HIS A 243 -5.73 -1.89 -19.36
CA HIS A 243 -5.73 -0.45 -19.58
C HIS A 243 -4.47 0.25 -19.08
N ILE A 244 -3.50 -0.50 -18.55
CA ILE A 244 -2.19 0.03 -18.13
C ILE A 244 -1.06 -0.73 -18.81
N ARG A 245 0.19 -0.26 -18.65
CA ARG A 245 1.39 -0.99 -19.07
C ARG A 245 2.35 -1.10 -17.90
N TYR A 246 2.88 -2.29 -17.68
CA TYR A 246 3.98 -2.46 -16.74
C TYR A 246 5.21 -1.70 -17.24
N PRO A 247 5.86 -0.85 -16.42
CA PRO A 247 7.02 -0.11 -16.87
C PRO A 247 8.18 -1.03 -17.28
N ARG A 248 8.80 -0.77 -18.44
CA ARG A 248 9.85 -1.62 -19.05
C ARG A 248 11.15 -1.79 -18.26
N TYR A 249 11.26 -1.16 -17.09
CA TYR A 249 12.50 -1.06 -16.32
C TYR A 249 12.79 -2.27 -15.44
N PHE A 250 11.79 -3.13 -15.22
CA PHE A 250 11.91 -4.37 -14.45
C PHE A 250 11.22 -5.52 -15.17
N ASN A 251 11.58 -6.75 -14.80
CA ASN A 251 10.92 -7.94 -15.33
C ASN A 251 9.51 -8.04 -14.75
N ALA A 252 8.54 -8.52 -15.55
CA ALA A 252 7.16 -8.73 -15.15
C ALA A 252 7.02 -9.50 -13.82
N ALA A 253 7.85 -10.53 -13.61
CA ALA A 253 7.80 -11.39 -12.43
C ALA A 253 8.27 -10.69 -11.13
N GLN A 254 8.90 -9.52 -11.23
CA GLN A 254 9.36 -8.75 -10.06
C GLN A 254 8.29 -7.81 -9.53
N PHE A 255 7.25 -7.53 -10.31
CA PHE A 255 6.20 -6.63 -9.89
C PHE A 255 5.28 -7.30 -8.89
N ILE A 256 5.07 -6.62 -7.77
CA ILE A 256 3.98 -6.89 -6.85
C ILE A 256 2.70 -6.38 -7.54
N PRO A 257 1.52 -7.03 -7.34
CA PRO A 257 0.26 -6.57 -7.90
C PRO A 257 0.07 -5.06 -7.72
N PRO A 258 -0.18 -4.30 -8.81
CA PRO A 258 -0.21 -2.85 -8.78
C PRO A 258 -1.32 -2.34 -7.87
N ARG A 259 -1.13 -1.13 -7.34
CA ARG A 259 -2.13 -0.47 -6.49
C ARG A 259 -2.65 0.80 -7.15
N ILE A 260 -3.93 1.08 -6.90
CA ILE A 260 -4.62 2.27 -7.36
C ILE A 260 -4.92 3.23 -6.20
N TRP A 261 -4.78 4.52 -6.49
CA TRP A 261 -4.94 5.61 -5.54
C TRP A 261 -5.83 6.69 -6.15
N ILE A 262 -7.01 6.90 -5.55
CA ILE A 262 -7.99 7.89 -6.04
C ILE A 262 -8.35 8.80 -4.88
N GLY A 263 -8.33 10.11 -5.11
CA GLY A 263 -8.77 11.05 -4.08
C GLY A 263 -8.83 12.50 -4.58
N PRO A 264 -9.56 13.36 -3.85
CA PRO A 264 -9.63 14.78 -4.14
C PRO A 264 -8.33 15.50 -3.75
N LYS A 265 -8.28 16.80 -4.05
CA LYS A 265 -7.25 17.70 -3.54
C LYS A 265 -7.17 17.64 -2.02
N GLY A 266 -5.95 17.63 -1.48
CA GLY A 266 -5.67 17.66 -0.03
C GLY A 266 -5.62 16.28 0.63
N THR A 267 -5.79 15.18 -0.12
CA THR A 267 -5.45 13.86 0.41
C THR A 267 -3.94 13.78 0.67
N LEU A 268 -3.55 13.27 1.85
CA LEU A 268 -2.18 13.26 2.34
C LEU A 268 -1.79 11.87 2.85
N THR A 269 -0.65 11.37 2.41
CA THR A 269 0.06 10.25 3.06
C THR A 269 1.28 10.83 3.77
N PRO A 270 1.40 10.69 5.11
CA PRO A 270 2.48 11.30 5.89
C PRO A 270 3.86 10.76 5.50
N LEU A 271 4.92 11.42 5.97
CA LEU A 271 6.30 11.03 5.70
C LEU A 271 6.58 9.59 6.17
N HIS A 272 6.99 8.74 5.24
CA HIS A 272 7.28 7.33 5.47
C HIS A 272 8.26 6.81 4.44
N ARG A 273 8.73 5.56 4.61
CA ARG A 273 9.47 4.85 3.57
C ARG A 273 9.02 3.40 3.44
N ASP A 274 8.97 2.95 2.20
CA ASP A 274 8.62 1.58 1.82
C ASP A 274 9.86 0.67 1.86
N ASP A 275 9.64 -0.64 1.80
CA ASP A 275 10.66 -1.69 1.80
C ASP A 275 10.99 -2.24 0.41
N SER A 276 10.42 -1.63 -0.62
CA SER A 276 10.51 -2.03 -2.02
C SER A 276 10.77 -0.82 -2.90
N ASP A 277 11.37 -1.03 -4.07
CA ASP A 277 11.36 0.00 -5.10
C ASP A 277 9.93 0.25 -5.56
N ASN A 278 9.64 1.47 -5.98
CA ASN A 278 8.32 1.87 -6.43
C ASN A 278 8.38 2.66 -7.75
N LEU A 279 7.50 2.31 -8.67
CA LEU A 279 7.23 3.07 -9.88
C LEU A 279 5.83 3.66 -9.77
N PHE A 280 5.74 4.96 -9.52
CA PHE A 280 4.49 5.66 -9.23
C PHE A 280 4.03 6.48 -10.46
N ALA A 281 3.00 6.00 -11.14
CA ALA A 281 2.41 6.61 -12.33
C ALA A 281 1.27 7.57 -11.95
N GLN A 282 1.39 8.83 -12.36
CA GLN A 282 0.35 9.84 -12.17
C GLN A 282 -0.56 9.87 -13.40
N VAL A 283 -1.78 9.35 -13.28
CA VAL A 283 -2.71 9.20 -14.41
C VAL A 283 -3.57 10.45 -14.60
N TRP A 284 -4.21 10.95 -13.53
CA TRP A 284 -5.00 12.20 -13.56
C TRP A 284 -4.49 13.19 -12.53
N GLY A 285 -4.61 14.47 -12.85
CA GLY A 285 -4.30 15.56 -11.91
C GLY A 285 -2.84 15.53 -11.47
N GLU A 286 -2.59 16.05 -10.27
CA GLU A 286 -1.25 16.34 -9.78
C GLU A 286 -1.06 15.84 -8.34
N LYS A 287 0.15 15.34 -8.06
CA LYS A 287 0.60 15.00 -6.70
C LYS A 287 1.96 15.63 -6.43
N SER A 288 2.10 16.25 -5.26
CA SER A 288 3.40 16.67 -4.72
C SER A 288 3.97 15.58 -3.83
N PHE A 289 5.23 15.26 -4.04
CA PHE A 289 6.06 14.42 -3.20
C PHE A 289 7.08 15.30 -2.49
N ILE A 290 7.25 15.14 -1.18
CA ILE A 290 8.42 15.66 -0.47
C ILE A 290 9.32 14.48 -0.14
N LEU A 291 10.55 14.50 -0.64
CA LEU A 291 11.51 13.41 -0.51
C LEU A 291 12.66 13.78 0.43
N ALA A 292 13.15 12.80 1.19
CA ALA A 292 14.40 12.90 1.95
C ALA A 292 15.23 11.62 1.80
N ALA A 293 16.55 11.78 1.81
CA ALA A 293 17.48 10.67 1.60
C ALA A 293 17.41 9.63 2.74
N PRO A 294 17.54 8.33 2.44
CA PRO A 294 17.42 7.25 3.43
C PRO A 294 18.34 7.39 4.66
N HIS A 295 19.56 7.90 4.50
CA HIS A 295 20.52 8.05 5.61
C HIS A 295 20.09 9.06 6.69
N HIS A 296 19.03 9.85 6.46
CA HIS A 296 18.48 10.76 7.47
C HIS A 296 17.48 10.11 8.44
N ARG A 297 17.34 8.79 8.42
CA ARG A 297 16.42 8.02 9.29
C ARG A 297 16.36 8.50 10.74
N ASP A 298 17.51 8.67 11.39
CA ASP A 298 17.56 9.05 12.80
C ASP A 298 17.17 10.53 12.99
N ALA A 299 17.54 11.40 12.04
CA ALA A 299 17.19 12.83 12.04
C ALA A 299 15.68 13.08 11.83
N LEU A 300 14.99 12.14 11.18
CA LEU A 300 13.55 12.20 10.89
C LEU A 300 12.68 11.60 12.00
N GLY A 301 13.28 11.07 13.06
CA GLY A 301 12.54 10.40 14.14
C GLY A 301 11.78 9.17 13.64
N CYS A 302 12.41 8.41 12.75
CA CYS A 302 11.80 7.25 12.12
C CYS A 302 11.50 6.12 13.12
N TRP A 303 10.44 5.35 12.86
CA TRP A 303 10.06 4.17 13.62
C TRP A 303 9.41 3.12 12.70
N ALA A 304 9.52 1.85 13.07
CA ALA A 304 8.98 0.72 12.32
C ALA A 304 7.66 0.20 12.90
N THR A 305 6.82 -0.35 12.02
CA THR A 305 5.54 -1.00 12.37
C THR A 305 5.70 -2.44 12.85
N SER A 306 6.89 -3.03 12.72
CA SER A 306 7.21 -4.41 13.11
C SER A 306 8.62 -4.48 13.71
N PRO A 307 8.89 -5.43 14.64
CA PRO A 307 10.23 -5.63 15.19
C PRO A 307 11.28 -5.97 14.13
N ASP A 308 10.85 -6.59 13.03
CA ASP A 308 11.69 -6.98 11.89
C ASP A 308 11.70 -5.94 10.78
N GLY A 309 11.43 -4.66 11.07
CA GLY A 309 11.43 -3.61 10.06
C GLY A 309 10.24 -3.69 9.10
N GLY A 310 10.40 -3.21 7.86
CA GLY A 310 9.33 -3.12 6.86
C GLY A 310 8.84 -1.69 6.67
N LEU A 311 7.53 -1.44 6.76
CA LEU A 311 6.99 -0.09 6.65
C LEU A 311 7.41 0.77 7.85
N GLU A 312 8.02 1.91 7.54
CA GLU A 312 8.60 2.84 8.51
C GLU A 312 7.95 4.22 8.39
N GLY A 313 7.42 4.73 9.50
CA GLY A 313 6.82 6.06 9.60
C GLY A 313 7.75 7.07 10.26
N CYS A 314 7.54 8.35 10.00
CA CYS A 314 8.25 9.46 10.65
C CYS A 314 7.27 10.39 11.37
N ASP A 315 7.72 10.96 12.49
CA ASP A 315 6.92 11.93 13.24
C ASP A 315 7.20 13.39 12.84
N VAL A 316 8.26 13.64 12.06
CA VAL A 316 8.57 14.95 11.48
C VAL A 316 7.53 15.30 10.41
N ASP A 317 6.96 16.50 10.51
CA ASP A 317 6.30 17.15 9.37
C ASP A 317 7.38 17.84 8.51
N PRO A 318 7.62 17.38 7.27
CA PRO A 318 8.65 17.97 6.42
C PRO A 318 8.31 19.40 5.97
N LYS A 319 7.06 19.85 6.07
CA LYS A 319 6.65 21.23 5.75
C LYS A 319 6.83 22.21 6.92
N ALA A 320 6.87 21.68 8.14
CA ALA A 320 7.02 22.46 9.37
C ALA A 320 7.83 21.66 10.41
N PRO A 321 9.11 21.35 10.12
CA PRO A 321 9.91 20.54 11.03
C PRO A 321 10.13 21.27 12.35
N ASP A 322 9.95 20.56 13.47
CA ASP A 322 10.19 21.07 14.81
C ASP A 322 11.63 20.74 15.24
N PRO A 323 12.57 21.71 15.19
CA PRO A 323 13.96 21.47 15.53
C PRO A 323 14.19 21.23 17.03
N GLN A 324 13.21 21.54 17.90
CA GLN A 324 13.32 21.22 19.32
C GLN A 324 13.05 19.73 19.56
N ARG A 325 12.06 19.15 18.87
CA ARG A 325 11.80 17.70 18.91
C ARG A 325 12.78 16.89 18.07
N PHE A 326 13.20 17.41 16.92
CA PHE A 326 14.00 16.70 15.94
C PHE A 326 15.22 17.52 15.53
N PRO A 327 16.21 17.73 16.41
CA PRO A 327 17.34 18.63 16.13
C PRO A 327 18.12 18.27 14.86
N GLY A 328 18.19 16.98 14.51
CA GLY A 328 18.84 16.50 13.29
C GLY A 328 18.14 16.92 11.99
N CYS A 329 16.87 17.35 12.04
CA CYS A 329 16.10 17.72 10.85
C CYS A 329 16.70 18.91 10.10
N GLN A 330 17.48 19.76 10.78
CA GLN A 330 18.16 20.90 10.16
C GLN A 330 19.21 20.49 9.13
N ALA A 331 19.74 19.27 9.24
CA ALA A 331 20.69 18.71 8.28
C ALA A 331 20.00 17.98 7.12
N VAL A 332 18.67 17.88 7.13
CA VAL A 332 17.90 17.17 6.10
C VAL A 332 17.52 18.13 4.99
N HIS A 333 17.92 17.80 3.77
CA HIS A 333 17.43 18.49 2.58
C HIS A 333 16.16 17.82 2.06
N PHE A 334 15.02 18.49 2.23
CA PHE A 334 13.73 18.03 1.69
C PHE A 334 13.56 18.52 0.25
N MET A 335 13.37 17.59 -0.68
CA MET A 335 13.13 17.89 -2.09
C MET A 335 11.65 17.78 -2.42
N GLU A 336 11.05 18.87 -2.91
CA GLU A 336 9.69 18.83 -3.46
C GLU A 336 9.70 18.44 -4.94
N VAL A 337 8.88 17.47 -5.31
CA VAL A 337 8.67 16.99 -6.68
C VAL A 337 7.18 17.00 -6.97
N VAL A 338 6.77 17.68 -8.04
CA VAL A 338 5.37 17.66 -8.48
C VAL A 338 5.26 16.75 -9.70
N LEU A 339 4.48 15.69 -9.57
CA LEU A 339 4.10 14.82 -10.68
C LEU A 339 2.84 15.37 -11.35
N GLN A 340 2.93 15.53 -12.66
CA GLN A 340 1.85 15.88 -13.56
C GLN A 340 1.24 14.61 -14.17
N ALA A 341 0.03 14.72 -14.71
CA ALA A 341 -0.57 13.62 -15.46
C ALA A 341 0.35 13.18 -16.62
N GLY A 342 0.64 11.89 -16.70
CA GLY A 342 1.57 11.30 -17.67
C GLY A 342 2.97 11.03 -17.13
N ASP A 343 3.29 11.49 -15.91
CA ASP A 343 4.58 11.23 -15.28
C ASP A 343 4.64 9.88 -14.58
N LEU A 344 5.85 9.32 -14.55
CA LEU A 344 6.22 8.14 -13.77
C LEU A 344 7.41 8.47 -12.86
N LEU A 345 7.23 8.39 -11.54
CA LEU A 345 8.32 8.53 -10.59
C LEU A 345 8.91 7.16 -10.27
N PHE A 346 10.22 6.98 -10.49
CA PHE A 346 10.97 5.93 -9.83
C PHE A 346 11.38 6.42 -8.44
N LEU A 347 10.86 5.77 -7.42
CA LEU A 347 11.16 6.00 -6.01
C LEU A 347 11.88 4.75 -5.47
N PRO A 348 13.21 4.82 -5.29
CA PRO A 348 13.97 3.67 -4.82
C PRO A 348 13.59 3.29 -3.40
N GLU A 349 13.81 2.02 -3.05
CA GLU A 349 13.66 1.52 -1.69
C GLU A 349 14.34 2.43 -0.66
N GLY A 350 13.68 2.61 0.48
CA GLY A 350 14.22 3.35 1.63
C GLY A 350 14.14 4.87 1.55
N TRP A 351 13.73 5.44 0.41
CA TRP A 351 13.52 6.89 0.30
C TRP A 351 12.32 7.34 1.11
N PHE A 352 12.53 8.32 1.99
CA PHE A 352 11.46 8.95 2.74
C PHE A 352 10.62 9.82 1.81
N HIS A 353 9.31 9.68 1.89
CA HIS A 353 8.38 10.41 1.04
C HIS A 353 7.07 10.76 1.76
N GLN A 354 6.63 12.00 1.60
CA GLN A 354 5.27 12.45 1.92
C GLN A 354 4.55 12.77 0.61
N VAL A 355 3.29 12.36 0.48
CA VAL A 355 2.54 12.52 -0.77
C VAL A 355 1.26 13.30 -0.53
N GLU A 356 1.04 14.37 -1.28
CA GLU A 356 -0.19 15.17 -1.22
C GLU A 356 -0.79 15.37 -2.62
N SER A 357 -2.09 15.15 -2.75
CA SER A 357 -2.83 15.47 -3.97
C SER A 357 -3.08 16.96 -4.10
N ARG A 358 -2.55 17.59 -5.16
CA ARG A 358 -2.73 19.03 -5.46
C ARG A 358 -4.04 19.32 -6.19
N SER A 359 -4.64 18.30 -6.78
CA SER A 359 -5.94 18.31 -7.45
C SER A 359 -6.63 16.96 -7.25
N THR A 360 -7.86 16.80 -7.75
CA THR A 360 -8.46 15.48 -7.91
C THR A 360 -7.53 14.60 -8.74
N SER A 361 -7.19 13.44 -8.22
CA SER A 361 -6.08 12.64 -8.73
C SER A 361 -6.41 11.16 -8.80
N LEU A 362 -5.85 10.51 -9.83
CA LEU A 362 -5.75 9.06 -9.95
C LEU A 362 -4.29 8.71 -10.21
N SER A 363 -3.75 7.77 -9.44
CA SER A 363 -2.41 7.24 -9.63
C SER A 363 -2.43 5.73 -9.57
N VAL A 364 -1.50 5.09 -10.27
CA VAL A 364 -1.22 3.66 -10.16
C VAL A 364 0.24 3.51 -9.76
N ASN A 365 0.56 2.65 -8.79
CA ASN A 365 1.94 2.35 -8.48
C ASN A 365 2.25 0.87 -8.60
N PHE A 366 3.52 0.58 -8.87
CA PHE A 366 4.07 -0.76 -8.96
C PHE A 366 5.23 -0.86 -7.97
N TRP A 367 5.03 -1.59 -6.88
CA TRP A 367 6.16 -2.02 -6.07
C TRP A 367 6.90 -3.16 -6.77
N VAL A 368 8.22 -3.19 -6.57
CA VAL A 368 9.10 -4.14 -7.25
C VAL A 368 10.00 -4.83 -6.24
N ASP A 369 10.02 -6.16 -6.27
CA ASP A 369 11.10 -6.93 -5.66
C ASP A 369 12.33 -6.92 -6.57
N SER A 370 13.14 -5.88 -6.40
CA SER A 370 14.36 -5.67 -7.18
C SER A 370 15.59 -6.36 -6.59
N GLY A 371 15.43 -7.09 -5.48
CA GLY A 371 16.53 -7.65 -4.70
C GLY A 371 17.22 -6.63 -3.77
N ARG A 372 16.91 -5.33 -3.86
CA ARG A 372 17.34 -4.31 -2.87
C ARG A 372 16.44 -4.24 -1.63
N GLY A 373 15.33 -4.97 -1.64
CA GLY A 373 14.37 -4.95 -0.54
C GLY A 373 14.98 -5.43 0.77
N TRP A 374 14.42 -4.93 1.87
CA TRP A 374 14.84 -5.24 3.26
C TRP A 374 15.01 -6.75 3.53
N ARG A 375 14.17 -7.61 2.93
CA ARG A 375 14.23 -9.08 3.10
C ARG A 375 15.41 -9.75 2.38
N ASN A 376 15.97 -9.10 1.37
CA ASN A 376 16.91 -9.70 0.41
C ASN A 376 18.34 -9.13 0.51
N SER A 377 18.57 -8.12 1.36
CA SER A 377 19.88 -7.46 1.48
C SER A 377 20.43 -7.53 2.91
N PRO A 378 21.25 -8.55 3.27
CA PRO A 378 22.03 -8.48 4.51
C PRO A 378 22.98 -7.28 4.44
N LEU A 379 23.09 -6.54 5.55
CA LEU A 379 24.05 -5.43 5.67
C LEU A 379 25.46 -5.94 5.30
N PRO A 380 26.25 -5.18 4.51
CA PRO A 380 27.64 -5.52 4.27
C PRO A 380 28.37 -5.69 5.61
N GLY A 381 28.80 -6.92 5.93
CA GLY A 381 29.43 -7.27 7.21
C GLY A 381 28.66 -8.27 8.09
N MET A 382 27.44 -8.65 7.73
CA MET A 382 26.69 -9.76 8.35
C MET A 382 26.66 -11.00 7.45
N THR A 383 27.82 -11.48 6.98
CA THR A 383 27.94 -12.83 6.43
C THR A 383 28.18 -13.81 7.56
N GLY A 384 27.09 -14.31 8.15
CA GLY A 384 27.12 -15.34 9.18
C GLY A 384 26.02 -16.36 8.92
N GLN A 385 26.38 -17.42 8.21
CA GLN A 385 25.72 -18.74 8.17
C GLN A 385 24.22 -18.75 7.86
N HIS A 386 23.87 -19.00 6.60
CA HIS A 386 23.19 -20.24 6.21
C HIS A 386 23.27 -20.40 4.68
N ALA A 387 23.99 -21.44 4.26
CA ALA A 387 24.06 -21.91 2.88
C ALA A 387 22.71 -22.54 2.47
N PRO A 388 22.36 -22.53 1.17
CA PRO A 388 21.05 -22.97 0.70
C PRO A 388 20.92 -24.50 0.78
N VAL A 389 19.71 -24.96 1.06
CA VAL A 389 19.19 -26.25 0.58
C VAL A 389 17.95 -25.96 -0.25
#